data_AF-A0A4Z2E638-F1
#
_entry.id   AF-A0A4Z2E638-F1
#
_cell.length_a   1.000
_cell.length_b   1.000
_cell.length_c   1.000
_cell.angle_alpha   90.00
_cell.angle_beta   90.00
_cell.angle_gamma   90.00
#
_symmetry.space_group_name_H-M   'P 1'
#
loop_
_entity.id
_entity.type
_entity.pdbx_description
1 polymer ?
#
loop_
_entity_poly.entity_id
_entity_poly.type
_entity_poly.pdbx_seq_one_letter_code
_entity_poly.pdbx_strand_id
1 'polypeptide(L)'
;MAREGLRTLVVAKKSLSEEQYQDFENRYNQAKLSLHDRGLKVAAVVESLEREMELLCLTGVEDQLQADVRPTLELLRNAGIKIWMLTGDKLETATCIAKSSHLVSRTQDIHVFKPISSRGEAHLELNAFRRKHDCALVISGDSLEVCLRYYEHEFVELACQCPAVVCCRCSPTQKAQIVTLLKQHTDNRTCAIGEC
;
A
#
# COMPACT_ATOMS: atom_id res chain seq x y z
N MET A 1 4.16 17.78 4.85
CA MET A 1 4.77 16.44 5.02
C MET A 1 3.91 15.33 4.42
N ALA A 2 2.95 14.71 5.13
CA ALA A 2 2.16 13.59 4.56
C ALA A 2 1.33 13.97 3.32
N ARG A 3 0.74 15.18 3.30
CA ARG A 3 -0.01 15.71 2.13
C ARG A 3 0.87 16.00 0.91
N GLU A 4 2.18 16.10 1.11
CA GLU A 4 3.16 16.34 0.03
C GLU A 4 3.75 15.02 -0.50
N GLY A 5 3.35 13.87 0.06
CA GLY A 5 3.85 12.56 -0.35
C GLY A 5 5.15 12.13 0.33
N LEU A 6 5.55 12.79 1.43
CA LEU A 6 6.71 12.41 2.22
C LEU A 6 6.35 11.30 3.21
N ARG A 7 7.20 10.27 3.29
CA ARG A 7 7.13 9.29 4.38
C ARG A 7 7.55 9.97 5.66
N THR A 8 6.62 10.14 6.58
CA THR A 8 6.85 10.90 7.82
C THR A 8 7.21 9.93 8.94
N LEU A 9 8.35 10.15 9.59
CA LEU A 9 8.75 9.44 10.81
C LEU A 9 8.67 10.41 12.01
N VAL A 10 8.26 9.87 13.15
CA VAL A 10 8.19 10.60 14.42
C VAL A 10 9.31 10.11 15.30
N VAL A 11 10.14 11.02 15.81
CA VAL A 11 11.22 10.71 16.74
C VAL A 11 10.86 11.26 18.11
N ALA A 12 10.82 10.40 19.12
CA ALA A 12 10.58 10.77 20.50
C ALA A 12 11.65 10.14 21.40
N LYS A 13 11.89 10.74 22.56
CA LYS A 13 12.78 10.19 23.59
C LYS A 13 12.05 10.01 24.92
N LYS A 14 12.58 9.13 25.75
CA LYS A 14 12.22 9.03 27.17
C LYS A 14 13.51 8.99 27.98
N SER A 15 13.66 9.91 28.91
CA SER A 15 14.76 9.88 29.86
C SER A 15 14.40 8.94 31.01
N LEU A 16 15.26 7.98 31.30
CA LEU A 16 15.12 7.04 32.41
C LEU A 16 16.19 7.32 33.46
N SER A 17 15.84 7.19 34.73
CA SER A 17 16.84 7.07 35.78
C SER A 17 17.53 5.69 35.72
N GLU A 18 18.70 5.57 36.35
CA GLU A 18 19.43 4.29 36.44
C GLU A 18 18.57 3.19 37.06
N GLU A 19 17.81 3.51 38.11
CA GLU A 19 16.90 2.57 38.76
C GLU A 19 15.78 2.09 37.83
N GLN A 20 15.18 3.02 37.05
CA GLN A 20 14.14 2.69 36.08
C GLN A 20 14.69 1.82 34.94
N TYR A 21 15.90 2.12 34.47
CA TYR A 21 16.57 1.32 33.47
C TYR A 21 16.85 -0.09 33.99
N GLN A 22 17.38 -0.24 35.20
CA GLN A 22 17.69 -1.54 35.78
C GLN A 22 16.43 -2.39 36.02
N ASP A 23 15.34 -1.77 36.49
CA ASP A 23 14.05 -2.45 36.62
C ASP A 23 13.52 -2.94 35.27
N PHE A 24 13.58 -2.08 34.24
CA PHE A 24 13.22 -2.47 32.88
C PHE A 24 14.09 -3.62 32.37
N GLU A 25 15.40 -3.54 32.52
CA GLU A 25 16.36 -4.55 32.05
C GLU A 25 16.10 -5.91 32.71
N ASN A 26 15.83 -5.91 34.01
CA ASN A 26 15.48 -7.12 34.75
C ASN A 26 14.18 -7.75 34.21
N ARG A 27 13.11 -6.97 34.06
CA ARG A 27 11.83 -7.43 33.50
C ARG A 27 12.00 -7.94 32.06
N TYR A 28 12.79 -7.25 31.26
CA TYR A 28 13.04 -7.58 29.87
C TYR A 28 13.84 -8.89 29.72
N ASN A 29 14.86 -9.09 30.55
CA ASN A 29 15.63 -10.33 30.59
C ASN A 29 14.78 -11.52 31.06
N GLN A 30 13.94 -11.34 32.08
CA GLN A 30 12.99 -12.35 32.51
C GLN A 30 12.00 -12.73 31.38
N ALA A 31 11.50 -11.74 30.65
CA ALA A 31 10.62 -11.98 29.49
C ALA A 31 11.33 -12.77 28.38
N LYS A 32 12.60 -12.45 28.09
CA LYS A 32 13.43 -13.14 27.09
C LYS A 32 13.73 -14.60 27.45
N LEU A 33 13.95 -14.87 28.74
CA LEU A 33 14.22 -16.22 29.26
C LEU A 33 12.97 -17.09 29.36
N SER A 34 11.78 -16.53 29.09
CA SER A 34 10.54 -17.29 29.19
C SER A 34 10.42 -18.34 28.09
N LEU A 35 10.11 -19.58 28.48
CA LEU A 35 9.87 -20.70 27.56
C LEU A 35 8.51 -20.62 26.86
N HIS A 36 7.57 -19.87 27.45
CA HIS A 36 6.20 -19.72 26.95
C HIS A 36 5.88 -18.24 26.72
N ASP A 37 5.23 -17.94 25.60
CA ASP A 37 4.74 -16.61 25.21
C ASP A 37 5.81 -15.51 25.22
N ARG A 38 7.07 -15.88 24.95
CA ARG A 38 8.23 -14.97 24.95
C ARG A 38 7.96 -13.68 24.17
N GLY A 39 7.41 -13.80 22.96
CA GLY A 39 7.12 -12.64 22.10
C GLY A 39 6.16 -11.65 22.74
N LEU A 40 5.04 -12.14 23.32
CA LEU A 40 4.05 -11.30 23.99
C LEU A 40 4.61 -10.65 25.25
N LYS A 41 5.37 -11.40 26.07
CA LYS A 41 5.99 -10.87 27.29
C LYS A 41 7.02 -9.79 26.99
N VAL A 42 7.85 -10.00 25.96
CA VAL A 42 8.82 -9.00 25.52
C VAL A 42 8.12 -7.75 25.02
N ALA A 43 7.08 -7.89 24.21
CA ALA A 43 6.30 -6.75 23.70
C ALA A 43 5.67 -5.92 24.84
N ALA A 44 5.07 -6.57 25.85
CA ALA A 44 4.47 -5.89 26.99
C ALA A 44 5.50 -5.10 27.82
N VAL A 45 6.71 -5.62 27.99
CA VAL A 45 7.79 -4.91 28.69
C VAL A 45 8.27 -3.71 27.88
N VAL A 46 8.42 -3.85 26.55
CA VAL A 46 8.80 -2.74 25.65
C VAL A 46 7.73 -1.64 25.65
N GLU A 47 6.45 -2.00 25.61
CA GLU A 47 5.33 -1.04 25.65
C GLU A 47 5.38 -0.13 26.89
N SER A 48 5.93 -0.62 28.02
CA SER A 48 6.09 0.21 29.23
C SER A 48 7.05 1.39 29.04
N LEU A 49 7.98 1.31 28.07
CA LEU A 49 8.86 2.42 27.69
C LEU A 49 8.20 3.38 26.70
N GLU A 50 7.23 2.93 25.90
CA GLU A 50 6.59 3.69 24.82
C GLU A 50 5.47 4.64 25.32
N ARG A 51 5.45 4.95 26.63
CA ARG A 51 4.49 5.86 27.27
C ARG A 51 5.18 7.13 27.75
N GLU A 52 4.48 8.27 27.65
CA GLU A 52 4.95 9.57 28.15
C GLU A 52 6.31 10.00 27.60
N MET A 53 6.50 9.82 26.28
CA MET A 53 7.71 10.24 25.59
C MET A 53 7.66 11.72 25.20
N GLU A 54 8.82 12.37 25.20
CA GLU A 54 9.02 13.72 24.69
C GLU A 54 9.23 13.67 23.16
N LEU A 55 8.34 14.31 22.40
CA LEU A 55 8.49 14.47 20.95
C LEU A 55 9.71 15.35 20.67
N LEU A 56 10.68 14.82 19.91
CA LEU A 56 11.88 15.55 19.52
C LEU A 56 11.71 16.22 18.16
N CYS A 57 11.34 15.43 17.14
CA CYS A 57 11.18 15.94 15.79
C CYS A 57 10.32 15.04 14.92
N LEU A 58 9.94 15.60 13.76
CA LEU A 58 9.34 14.90 12.63
C LEU A 58 10.33 14.94 11.49
N THR A 59 10.58 13.79 10.86
CA THR A 59 11.39 13.73 9.64
C THR A 59 10.48 13.33 8.47
N GLY A 60 10.72 13.95 7.30
CA GLY A 60 10.06 13.60 6.05
C GLY A 60 11.10 13.03 5.09
N VAL A 61 10.95 11.76 4.73
CA VAL A 61 11.79 11.13 3.70
C VAL A 61 11.02 11.14 2.38
N GLU A 62 11.58 11.79 1.37
CA GLU A 62 11.04 11.74 0.01
C GLU A 62 11.59 10.51 -0.71
N ASP A 63 10.69 9.72 -1.28
CA ASP A 63 11.07 8.76 -2.31
C ASP A 63 11.20 9.51 -3.63
N GLN A 64 12.44 9.85 -4.00
CA GLN A 64 12.69 10.51 -5.27
C GLN A 64 12.29 9.61 -6.43
N LEU A 65 11.45 10.17 -7.30
CA LEU A 65 11.13 9.56 -8.58
C LEU A 65 12.28 9.82 -9.56
N GLN A 66 12.41 8.96 -10.56
CA GLN A 66 13.30 9.24 -11.69
C GLN A 66 12.92 10.57 -12.36
N ALA A 67 13.89 11.17 -13.04
CA ALA A 67 13.67 12.39 -13.81
C ALA A 67 12.50 12.21 -14.79
N ASP A 68 11.71 13.26 -14.94
CA ASP A 68 10.62 13.34 -15.94
C ASP A 68 9.48 12.31 -15.80
N VAL A 69 9.39 11.57 -14.69
CA VAL A 69 8.25 10.65 -14.45
C VAL A 69 6.91 11.38 -14.51
N ARG A 70 6.80 12.54 -13.84
CA ARG A 70 5.56 13.33 -13.81
C ARG A 70 5.13 13.83 -15.20
N PRO A 71 5.95 14.58 -15.95
CA PRO A 71 5.56 15.03 -17.30
C PRO A 71 5.31 13.87 -18.26
N THR A 72 6.03 12.74 -18.11
CA THR A 72 5.79 11.54 -18.92
C THR A 72 4.40 10.95 -18.65
N LEU A 73 4.03 10.77 -17.38
CA LEU A 73 2.70 10.24 -17.01
C LEU A 73 1.57 11.17 -17.49
N GLU A 74 1.77 12.48 -17.42
CA GLU A 74 0.82 13.47 -17.95
C GLU A 74 0.66 13.37 -19.47
N LEU A 75 1.77 13.26 -20.22
CA LEU A 75 1.75 13.08 -21.67
C LEU A 75 1.04 11.79 -22.08
N LEU A 76 1.35 10.67 -21.42
CA LEU A 76 0.71 9.38 -21.68
C LEU A 76 -0.81 9.46 -21.43
N ARG A 77 -1.22 10.08 -20.31
CA ARG A 77 -2.63 10.26 -19.98
C ARG A 77 -3.34 11.15 -21.01
N ASN A 78 -2.71 12.25 -21.44
CA ASN A 78 -3.24 13.15 -22.45
C ASN A 78 -3.35 12.47 -23.83
N ALA A 79 -2.51 11.48 -24.11
CA ALA A 79 -2.60 10.62 -25.29
C ALA A 79 -3.69 9.52 -25.18
N GLY A 80 -4.45 9.49 -24.08
CA GLY A 80 -5.49 8.49 -23.84
C GLY A 80 -4.98 7.14 -23.34
N ILE A 81 -3.71 7.04 -22.92
CA ILE A 81 -3.12 5.80 -22.41
C ILE A 81 -3.51 5.65 -20.93
N LYS A 82 -4.17 4.52 -20.62
CA LYS A 82 -4.50 4.12 -19.26
C LYS A 82 -3.28 3.48 -18.60
N ILE A 83 -2.98 3.87 -17.36
CA ILE A 83 -1.77 3.43 -16.65
C ILE A 83 -2.17 2.62 -15.42
N TRP A 84 -1.56 1.44 -15.29
CA TRP A 84 -1.71 0.54 -14.14
C TRP A 84 -0.35 0.40 -13.45
N MET A 85 -0.29 0.69 -12.15
CA MET A 85 0.91 0.51 -11.33
C MET A 85 0.86 -0.83 -10.61
N LEU A 86 1.82 -1.72 -10.88
CA LEU A 86 1.91 -3.03 -10.24
C LEU A 86 3.18 -3.12 -9.38
N THR A 87 3.03 -3.03 -8.05
CA THR A 87 4.16 -3.03 -7.10
C THR A 87 4.09 -4.20 -6.11
N GLY A 88 5.26 -4.63 -5.63
CA GLY A 88 5.39 -5.57 -4.51
C GLY A 88 5.28 -4.89 -3.14
N ASP A 89 5.24 -3.54 -3.11
CA ASP A 89 5.19 -2.77 -1.89
C ASP A 89 3.86 -2.89 -1.13
N LYS A 90 3.89 -2.44 0.13
CA LYS A 90 2.68 -2.28 0.95
C LYS A 90 1.75 -1.19 0.37
N LEU A 91 0.49 -1.28 0.76
CA LEU A 91 -0.59 -0.40 0.29
C LEU A 91 -0.30 1.08 0.54
N GLU A 92 0.25 1.40 1.71
CA GLU A 92 0.54 2.78 2.12
C GLU A 92 1.61 3.40 1.22
N THR A 93 2.70 2.66 0.98
CA THR A 93 3.80 3.09 0.09
C THR A 93 3.31 3.22 -1.35
N ALA A 94 2.59 2.24 -1.87
CA ALA A 94 2.05 2.26 -3.23
C ALA A 94 1.13 3.46 -3.46
N THR A 95 0.24 3.74 -2.49
CA THR A 95 -0.65 4.90 -2.53
C THR A 95 0.12 6.22 -2.47
N CYS A 96 1.18 6.27 -1.66
CA CYS A 96 2.05 7.44 -1.55
C CYS A 96 2.74 7.74 -2.89
N ILE A 97 3.34 6.72 -3.53
CA ILE A 97 3.99 6.85 -4.83
C ILE A 97 2.98 7.21 -5.93
N ALA A 98 1.78 6.63 -5.93
CA ALA A 98 0.74 6.97 -6.90
C ALA A 98 0.35 8.45 -6.83
N LYS A 99 0.27 9.04 -5.62
CA LYS A 99 0.01 10.47 -5.44
C LYS A 99 1.21 11.36 -5.74
N SER A 100 2.42 10.98 -5.31
CA SER A 100 3.63 11.80 -5.52
C SER A 100 4.04 11.84 -6.99
N SER A 101 3.81 10.75 -7.73
CA SER A 101 4.05 10.65 -9.18
C SER A 101 2.97 11.32 -10.04
N HIS A 102 1.86 11.77 -9.45
CA HIS A 102 0.69 12.30 -10.16
C HIS A 102 0.03 11.28 -11.11
N LEU A 103 0.32 9.99 -10.95
CA LEU A 103 -0.48 8.91 -11.52
C LEU A 103 -1.94 9.03 -11.04
N VAL A 104 -2.11 9.35 -9.76
CA VAL A 104 -3.37 9.75 -9.17
C VAL A 104 -3.25 11.21 -8.74
N SER A 105 -4.19 12.05 -9.21
CA SER A 105 -4.18 13.46 -8.83
C SER A 105 -4.39 13.63 -7.32
N ARG A 106 -3.83 14.68 -6.73
CA ARG A 106 -3.96 14.98 -5.30
C ARG A 106 -5.41 15.23 -4.87
N THR A 107 -6.25 15.69 -5.80
CA THR A 107 -7.69 15.98 -5.57
C THR A 107 -8.60 14.83 -5.96
N GLN A 108 -8.05 13.79 -6.59
CA GLN A 108 -8.83 12.67 -7.09
C GLN A 108 -9.08 11.67 -5.97
N ASP A 109 -10.32 11.18 -5.91
CA ASP A 109 -10.70 10.18 -4.93
C ASP A 109 -10.00 8.84 -5.21
N ILE A 110 -9.62 8.15 -4.13
CA ILE A 110 -9.05 6.82 -4.19
C ILE A 110 -10.01 5.86 -3.50
N HIS A 111 -10.48 4.87 -4.25
CA HIS A 111 -11.15 3.72 -3.70
C HIS A 111 -10.12 2.65 -3.32
N VAL A 112 -9.94 2.47 -2.02
CA VAL A 112 -9.11 1.38 -1.48
C VAL A 112 -10.00 0.15 -1.33
N PHE A 113 -9.72 -0.86 -2.15
CA PHE A 113 -10.43 -2.12 -2.15
C PHE A 113 -10.12 -2.88 -0.86
N LYS A 114 -11.17 -3.28 -0.12
CA LYS A 114 -10.97 -3.98 1.15
C LYS A 114 -10.30 -5.33 0.96
N PRO A 115 -9.51 -5.81 1.95
CA PRO A 115 -9.02 -7.17 1.96
C PRO A 115 -10.18 -8.16 1.91
N ILE A 116 -10.18 -9.04 0.92
CA ILE A 116 -11.15 -10.11 0.75
C ILE A 116 -10.45 -11.46 0.64
N SER A 117 -11.16 -12.51 1.04
CA SER A 117 -10.67 -13.90 1.06
C SER A 117 -11.67 -14.90 0.47
N SER A 118 -12.92 -14.49 0.25
CA SER A 118 -13.99 -15.36 -0.24
C SER A 118 -14.79 -14.75 -1.38
N ARG A 119 -15.49 -15.61 -2.14
CA ARG A 119 -16.41 -15.20 -3.22
C ARG A 119 -17.53 -14.26 -2.73
N GLY A 120 -18.02 -14.45 -1.50
CA GLY A 120 -19.08 -13.61 -0.94
C GLY A 120 -18.59 -12.20 -0.62
N GLU A 121 -17.41 -12.09 0.00
CA GLU A 121 -16.76 -10.81 0.27
C GLU A 121 -16.42 -10.06 -1.02
N ALA A 122 -15.91 -10.77 -2.02
CA ALA A 122 -15.64 -10.21 -3.34
C ALA A 122 -16.88 -9.58 -3.97
N HIS A 123 -18.02 -10.28 -3.91
CA HIS A 123 -19.28 -9.78 -4.45
C HIS A 123 -19.75 -8.50 -3.76
N LEU A 124 -19.66 -8.45 -2.43
CA LEU A 124 -20.06 -7.27 -1.65
C LEU A 124 -19.18 -6.07 -1.98
N GLU A 125 -17.86 -6.28 -2.05
CA GLU A 125 -16.92 -5.19 -2.31
C GLU A 125 -17.00 -4.70 -3.76
N LEU A 126 -17.15 -5.60 -4.75
CA LEU A 126 -17.40 -5.22 -6.15
C LEU A 126 -18.67 -4.39 -6.30
N ASN A 127 -19.77 -4.75 -5.64
CA ASN A 127 -20.99 -3.95 -5.64
C ASN A 127 -20.82 -2.59 -4.95
N ALA A 128 -19.98 -2.50 -3.92
CA ALA A 128 -19.62 -1.23 -3.30
C ALA A 128 -18.78 -0.35 -4.25
N PHE A 129 -17.79 -0.96 -4.90
CA PHE A 129 -16.91 -0.30 -5.84
C PHE A 129 -17.65 0.20 -7.09
N ARG A 130 -18.59 -0.58 -7.63
CA ARG A 130 -19.41 -0.21 -8.79
C ARG A 130 -20.17 1.12 -8.65
N ARG A 131 -20.48 1.51 -7.41
CA ARG A 131 -21.16 2.77 -7.10
C ARG A 131 -20.22 3.97 -7.02
N LYS A 132 -18.92 3.76 -7.22
CA LYS A 132 -17.91 4.81 -7.26
C LYS A 132 -17.65 5.21 -8.70
N HIS A 133 -17.63 6.52 -8.93
CA HIS A 133 -17.30 7.12 -10.22
C HIS A 133 -16.07 8.00 -10.07
N ASP A 134 -15.29 8.11 -11.14
CA ASP A 134 -14.13 8.99 -11.24
C ASP A 134 -13.11 8.89 -10.08
N CYS A 135 -12.86 7.66 -9.63
CA CYS A 135 -11.90 7.37 -8.57
C CYS A 135 -10.78 6.44 -9.07
N ALA A 136 -9.58 6.59 -8.54
CA ALA A 136 -8.51 5.61 -8.75
C ALA A 136 -8.75 4.38 -7.86
N LEU A 137 -8.38 3.19 -8.36
CA LEU A 137 -8.49 1.95 -7.60
C LEU A 137 -7.14 1.58 -6.97
N VAL A 138 -7.13 1.22 -5.69
CA VAL A 138 -6.01 0.56 -5.02
C VAL A 138 -6.45 -0.80 -4.51
N ILE A 139 -5.78 -1.88 -4.92
CA ILE A 139 -6.13 -3.26 -4.54
C ILE A 139 -4.89 -4.08 -4.20
N SER A 140 -4.99 -5.00 -3.24
CA SER A 140 -3.91 -5.94 -2.91
C SER A 140 -3.88 -7.13 -3.87
N GLY A 141 -2.71 -7.72 -4.09
CA GLY A 141 -2.55 -8.92 -4.93
C GLY A 141 -3.47 -10.07 -4.51
N ASP A 142 -3.58 -10.33 -3.21
CA ASP A 142 -4.44 -11.41 -2.68
C ASP A 142 -5.93 -11.16 -3.01
N SER A 143 -6.41 -9.93 -2.83
CA SER A 143 -7.79 -9.56 -3.14
C SER A 143 -8.07 -9.54 -4.64
N LEU A 144 -7.10 -9.09 -5.42
CA LEU A 144 -7.15 -9.15 -6.87
C LEU A 144 -7.28 -10.60 -7.34
N GLU A 145 -6.52 -11.54 -6.79
CA GLU A 145 -6.59 -12.95 -7.16
C GLU A 145 -7.98 -13.55 -6.89
N VAL A 146 -8.60 -13.20 -5.76
CA VAL A 146 -9.98 -13.62 -5.47
C VAL A 146 -10.97 -13.02 -6.48
N CYS A 147 -10.83 -11.74 -6.82
CA CYS A 147 -11.66 -11.09 -7.84
C CYS A 147 -11.51 -11.76 -9.21
N LEU A 148 -10.27 -11.98 -9.66
CA LEU A 148 -9.99 -12.63 -10.94
C LEU A 148 -10.49 -14.08 -10.98
N ARG A 149 -10.42 -14.80 -9.85
CA ARG A 149 -10.90 -16.19 -9.79
C ARG A 149 -12.41 -16.34 -9.93
N TYR A 150 -13.19 -15.42 -9.35
CA TYR A 150 -14.65 -15.58 -9.24
C TYR A 150 -15.47 -14.58 -10.06
N TYR A 151 -14.92 -13.41 -10.38
CA TYR A 151 -15.61 -12.28 -11.00
C TYR A 151 -14.70 -11.58 -12.02
N GLU A 152 -13.89 -12.33 -12.77
CA GLU A 152 -12.88 -11.82 -13.70
C GLU A 152 -13.40 -10.70 -14.61
N HIS A 153 -14.43 -11.00 -15.40
CA HIS A 153 -14.98 -10.07 -16.38
C HIS A 153 -15.51 -8.79 -15.72
N GLU A 154 -16.28 -8.93 -14.63
CA GLU A 154 -16.87 -7.80 -13.93
C GLU A 154 -15.80 -6.90 -13.29
N PHE A 155 -14.78 -7.50 -12.66
CA PHE A 155 -13.70 -6.74 -12.06
C PHE A 155 -12.90 -5.98 -13.10
N VAL A 156 -12.54 -6.63 -14.21
CA VAL A 156 -11.76 -6.01 -15.29
C VAL A 156 -12.52 -4.85 -15.90
N GLU A 157 -13.81 -5.04 -16.18
CA GLU A 157 -14.65 -3.99 -16.74
C GLU A 157 -14.69 -2.75 -15.84
N LEU A 158 -14.90 -2.93 -14.53
CA LEU A 158 -14.89 -1.81 -13.57
C LEU A 158 -13.51 -1.17 -13.42
N ALA A 159 -12.46 -1.98 -13.33
CA ALA A 159 -11.10 -1.48 -13.17
C ALA A 159 -10.61 -0.71 -14.41
N CYS A 160 -11.01 -1.13 -15.62
CA CYS A 160 -10.68 -0.43 -16.87
C CYS A 160 -11.37 0.93 -17.01
N GLN A 161 -12.51 1.13 -16.34
CA GLN A 161 -13.18 2.44 -16.28
C GLN A 161 -12.41 3.43 -15.39
N CYS A 162 -11.57 2.94 -14.49
CA CYS A 162 -10.81 3.82 -13.61
C CYS A 162 -9.81 4.69 -14.40
N PRO A 163 -9.60 5.95 -13.99
CA PRO A 163 -8.52 6.79 -14.49
C PRO A 163 -7.12 6.19 -14.23
N ALA A 164 -6.92 5.52 -13.10
CA ALA A 164 -5.69 4.81 -12.75
C ALA A 164 -6.00 3.63 -11.80
N VAL A 165 -5.17 2.59 -11.87
CA VAL A 165 -5.25 1.41 -10.99
C VAL A 165 -3.89 1.12 -10.38
N VAL A 166 -3.86 0.84 -9.08
CA VAL A 166 -2.66 0.49 -8.33
C VAL A 166 -2.87 -0.87 -7.68
N CYS A 167 -2.09 -1.86 -8.09
CA CYS A 167 -2.05 -3.17 -7.46
C CYS A 167 -0.80 -3.24 -6.57
N CYS A 168 -1.00 -3.45 -5.27
CA CYS A 168 0.09 -3.55 -4.28
C CYS A 168 0.28 -5.00 -3.81
N ARG A 169 1.46 -5.33 -3.27
CA ARG A 169 1.86 -6.69 -2.88
C ARG A 169 1.73 -7.74 -4.00
N CYS A 170 1.94 -7.35 -5.25
CA CYS A 170 1.90 -8.28 -6.38
C CYS A 170 3.20 -9.08 -6.51
N SER A 171 3.08 -10.41 -6.61
CA SER A 171 4.19 -11.28 -7.00
C SER A 171 4.56 -11.10 -8.49
N PRO A 172 5.79 -11.45 -8.92
CA PRO A 172 6.18 -11.38 -10.34
C PRO A 172 5.21 -12.13 -11.26
N THR A 173 4.76 -13.32 -10.84
CA THR A 173 3.79 -14.13 -11.57
C THR A 173 2.44 -13.42 -11.72
N GLN A 174 1.92 -12.83 -10.63
CA GLN A 174 0.68 -12.07 -10.67
C GLN A 174 0.78 -10.87 -11.63
N LYS A 175 1.92 -10.16 -11.65
CA LYS A 175 2.13 -9.04 -12.60
C LYS A 175 2.00 -9.50 -14.05
N ALA A 176 2.63 -10.60 -14.43
CA ALA A 176 2.56 -11.15 -15.78
C ALA A 176 1.14 -11.62 -16.14
N GLN A 177 0.42 -12.23 -15.19
CA GLN A 177 -0.97 -12.65 -15.38
C GLN A 177 -1.89 -11.47 -15.65
N ILE A 178 -1.77 -10.37 -14.87
CA ILE A 178 -2.58 -9.16 -15.06
C ILE A 178 -2.38 -8.57 -16.47
N VAL A 179 -1.14 -8.47 -16.95
CA VAL A 179 -0.84 -7.93 -18.28
C VAL A 179 -1.47 -8.79 -19.39
N THR A 180 -1.40 -10.11 -19.24
CA THR A 180 -1.98 -11.07 -20.20
C THR A 180 -3.50 -10.97 -20.22
N LEU A 181 -4.10 -10.86 -19.04
CA LEU A 181 -5.54 -10.80 -18.84
C LEU A 181 -6.14 -9.52 -19.41
N LEU A 182 -5.49 -8.37 -19.17
CA LEU A 182 -5.90 -7.08 -19.76
C LEU A 182 -5.82 -7.10 -21.29
N LYS A 183 -4.79 -7.75 -21.85
CA LYS A 183 -4.66 -7.91 -23.31
C LYS A 183 -5.81 -8.73 -23.91
N GLN A 184 -6.26 -9.76 -23.20
CA GLN A 184 -7.36 -10.63 -23.65
C GLN A 184 -8.74 -9.97 -23.53
N HIS A 185 -8.94 -9.14 -22.50
CA HIS A 185 -10.26 -8.56 -22.21
C HIS A 185 -10.53 -7.23 -22.92
N THR A 186 -9.50 -6.45 -23.25
CA THR A 186 -9.68 -5.08 -23.75
C THR A 186 -9.46 -4.95 -25.25
N ASP A 187 -9.02 -6.01 -25.94
CA ASP A 187 -8.52 -6.02 -27.32
C ASP A 187 -7.47 -4.91 -27.62
N ASN A 188 -6.95 -4.26 -26.58
CA ASN A 188 -6.00 -3.18 -26.68
C ASN A 188 -4.57 -3.69 -26.62
N ARG A 189 -3.65 -2.86 -27.13
CA ARG A 189 -2.22 -3.11 -26.95
C ARG A 189 -1.83 -2.79 -25.51
N THR A 190 -1.23 -3.77 -24.83
CA THR A 190 -0.64 -3.59 -23.50
C THR A 190 0.86 -3.40 -23.60
N CYS A 191 1.41 -2.54 -22.76
CA CYS A 191 2.85 -2.35 -22.58
C CYS A 191 3.17 -2.48 -21.09
N ALA A 192 4.23 -3.22 -20.76
CA ALA A 192 4.71 -3.39 -19.40
C ALA A 192 6.15 -2.84 -19.32
N ILE A 193 6.41 -1.99 -18.33
CA ILE A 193 7.71 -1.37 -18.07
C ILE A 193 8.05 -1.65 -16.60
N GLY A 194 9.28 -2.08 -16.35
CA GLY A 194 9.80 -2.32 -15.01
C GLY A 194 11.28 -2.68 -15.04
N GLU A 195 11.98 -2.44 -13.94
CA GLU A 195 13.34 -2.90 -13.70
C GLU A 195 13.27 -4.17 -12.82
N CYS A 196 14.12 -5.16 -13.11
CA CYS A 196 14.18 -6.44 -12.40
C CYS A 196 15.00 -6.33 -11.12
#